data_AF-A0A5E7YLM3-F1
#
_entry.id   AF-A0A5E7YLM3-F1
#
_cell.length_a   1.000
_cell.length_b   1.000
_cell.length_c   1.000
_cell.angle_alpha   90.00
_cell.angle_beta   90.00
_cell.angle_gamma   90.00
#
_symmetry.space_group_name_H-M   'P 1'
#
loop_
_entity.id
_entity.type
_entity.pdbx_description
1 polymer ?
#
loop_
_entity_poly.entity_id
_entity_poly.type
_entity_poly.pdbx_seq_one_letter_code
_entity_poly.pdbx_strand_id
1 'polypeptide(L)'
;MSKALTRHEALEACVDAAGTISQLGRDLGIPQSTMSRIVNSSKQLPAEYVLQAERLYGVSRHDLRPDIYPRQIMRDQGAIDRFYGVDRRAASFIPHDADDNRIYGASDFNRGGGMKAATQ
;
A
#
# COMPACT_ATOMS: atom_id res chain seq x y z
N MET A 1 11.78 -14.39 -4.57
CA MET A 1 11.53 -13.17 -5.37
C MET A 1 10.03 -13.09 -5.65
N SER A 2 9.27 -12.35 -4.86
CA SER A 2 7.83 -12.18 -5.06
C SER A 2 7.59 -11.24 -6.25
N LYS A 3 7.47 -11.82 -7.45
CA LYS A 3 7.03 -11.09 -8.65
C LYS A 3 5.62 -10.56 -8.34
N ALA A 4 5.44 -9.25 -8.31
CA ALA A 4 4.11 -8.66 -8.24
C ALA A 4 3.40 -9.03 -9.55
N LEU A 5 2.35 -9.86 -9.46
CA LEU A 5 1.55 -10.20 -10.63
C LEU A 5 0.90 -8.92 -11.13
N THR A 6 0.89 -8.72 -12.45
CA THR A 6 0.05 -7.68 -13.04
C THR A 6 -1.42 -8.03 -12.78
N ARG A 7 -2.29 -7.01 -12.74
CA ARG A 7 -3.75 -7.23 -12.52
C ARG A 7 -4.34 -8.27 -13.49
N HIS A 8 -3.84 -8.26 -14.72
CA HIS A 8 -4.25 -9.21 -15.76
C HIS A 8 -3.74 -10.62 -15.49
N GLU A 9 -2.46 -10.80 -15.16
CA GLU A 9 -1.92 -12.12 -14.80
C GLU A 9 -2.65 -12.71 -13.58
N ALA A 10 -3.07 -11.88 -12.62
CA ALA A 10 -3.87 -12.31 -11.48
C ALA A 10 -5.28 -12.80 -11.88
N LEU A 11 -5.88 -12.13 -12.88
CA LEU A 11 -7.16 -12.54 -13.45
C LEU A 11 -7.04 -13.85 -14.24
N GLU A 12 -5.98 -13.99 -15.04
CA GLU A 12 -5.66 -15.22 -15.76
C GLU A 12 -5.45 -16.37 -14.77
N ALA A 13 -4.71 -16.16 -13.68
CA ALA A 13 -4.54 -17.16 -12.63
C ALA A 13 -5.89 -17.61 -12.00
N CYS A 14 -6.88 -16.72 -11.90
CA CYS A 14 -8.22 -17.11 -11.47
C CYS A 14 -8.91 -17.99 -12.52
N VAL A 15 -8.77 -17.64 -13.81
CA VAL A 15 -9.34 -18.43 -14.92
C VAL A 15 -8.69 -19.81 -14.99
N ASP A 16 -7.38 -19.91 -14.82
CA ASP A 16 -6.64 -21.17 -14.79
C ASP A 16 -7.07 -22.03 -13.60
N ALA A 17 -7.24 -21.43 -12.41
CA ALA A 17 -7.74 -22.14 -11.23
C ALA A 17 -9.19 -22.65 -11.41
N ALA A 18 -10.03 -21.90 -12.12
CA ALA A 18 -11.39 -22.30 -12.49
C ALA A 18 -11.43 -23.30 -13.66
N GLY A 19 -10.36 -23.40 -14.43
CA GLY A 19 -10.22 -24.18 -15.67
C GLY A 19 -10.89 -23.54 -16.90
N THR A 20 -12.02 -22.85 -16.74
CA THR A 20 -12.68 -22.14 -17.85
C THR A 20 -13.31 -20.82 -17.43
N ILE A 21 -13.34 -19.85 -18.36
CA ILE A 21 -13.99 -18.53 -18.16
C ILE A 21 -15.48 -18.68 -17.84
N SER A 22 -16.15 -19.65 -18.47
CA SER A 22 -17.56 -19.94 -18.23
C SER A 22 -17.82 -20.43 -16.81
N GLN A 23 -16.93 -21.27 -16.27
CA GLN A 23 -17.03 -21.77 -14.91
C GLN A 23 -16.78 -20.64 -13.90
N LEU A 24 -15.75 -19.82 -14.14
CA LEU A 24 -15.47 -18.64 -13.32
C LEU A 24 -16.66 -17.67 -13.27
N GLY A 25 -17.33 -17.44 -14.41
CA GLY A 25 -18.58 -16.67 -14.46
C GLY A 25 -19.67 -17.26 -13.58
N ARG A 26 -19.92 -18.58 -13.66
CA ARG A 26 -20.94 -19.25 -12.85
C ARG A 26 -20.66 -19.15 -11.35
N ASP A 27 -19.42 -19.36 -10.95
CA ASP A 27 -19.02 -19.35 -9.54
C ASP A 27 -19.13 -17.94 -8.93
N LEU A 28 -18.90 -16.90 -9.74
CA LEU A 28 -19.07 -15.49 -9.35
C LEU A 28 -20.47 -14.93 -9.60
N GLY A 29 -21.37 -15.70 -10.23
CA GLY A 29 -22.72 -15.23 -10.60
C GLY A 29 -22.75 -14.23 -11.75
N ILE A 30 -21.70 -14.16 -12.57
CA ILE A 30 -21.58 -13.24 -13.71
C ILE A 30 -21.92 -13.98 -15.02
N PRO A 31 -22.72 -13.38 -15.92
CA PRO A 31 -22.95 -13.93 -17.25
C PRO A 31 -21.65 -14.18 -18.00
N GLN A 32 -21.55 -15.32 -18.70
CA GLN A 32 -20.34 -15.72 -19.42
C GLN A 32 -19.86 -14.68 -20.46
N SER A 33 -20.78 -14.00 -21.15
CA SER A 33 -20.46 -12.93 -22.10
C SER A 33 -19.82 -11.72 -21.42
N THR A 34 -20.35 -11.31 -20.26
CA THR A 34 -19.79 -10.25 -19.42
C THR A 34 -18.41 -10.65 -18.91
N MET A 35 -18.24 -11.90 -18.46
CA MET A 35 -16.95 -12.39 -17.99
C MET A 35 -15.90 -12.37 -19.11
N SER A 36 -16.26 -12.81 -20.32
CA SER A 36 -15.36 -12.73 -21.48
C SER A 36 -14.94 -11.28 -21.79
N ARG A 37 -15.86 -10.31 -21.70
CA ARG A 37 -15.54 -8.89 -21.88
C ARG A 37 -14.63 -8.36 -20.76
N ILE A 38 -14.81 -8.83 -19.53
CA ILE A 38 -13.95 -8.48 -18.41
C ILE A 38 -12.52 -8.97 -18.66
N VAL A 39 -12.35 -10.24 -19.04
CA VAL A 39 -11.03 -10.84 -19.29
C VAL A 39 -10.34 -10.19 -20.47
N ASN A 40 -11.01 -10.07 -21.63
CA ASN A 40 -10.36 -9.63 -22.87
C ASN A 40 -10.22 -8.11 -22.99
N SER A 41 -11.20 -7.34 -22.55
CA SER A 41 -11.25 -5.88 -22.77
C SER A 41 -10.89 -5.10 -21.51
N SER A 42 -11.58 -5.36 -20.40
CA SER A 42 -11.43 -4.54 -19.19
C SER A 42 -10.17 -4.90 -18.41
N LYS A 43 -9.71 -6.16 -18.52
CA LYS A 43 -8.50 -6.71 -17.88
C LYS A 43 -8.47 -6.51 -16.35
N GLN A 44 -9.65 -6.30 -15.77
CA GLN A 44 -9.83 -5.95 -14.37
C GLN A 44 -11.17 -6.47 -13.85
N LEU A 45 -11.12 -7.14 -12.71
CA LEU A 45 -12.28 -7.73 -12.05
C LEU A 45 -12.99 -6.66 -11.19
N PRO A 46 -14.33 -6.54 -11.24
CA PRO A 46 -15.06 -5.56 -10.43
C PRO A 46 -14.89 -5.81 -8.92
N ALA A 47 -14.88 -4.75 -8.10
CA ALA A 47 -14.57 -4.84 -6.66
C ALA A 47 -15.43 -5.86 -5.90
N GLU A 48 -16.70 -5.92 -6.26
CA GLU A 48 -17.72 -6.75 -5.60
C GLU A 48 -17.39 -8.25 -5.66
N TYR A 49 -16.75 -8.71 -6.74
CA TYR A 49 -16.42 -10.12 -6.92
C TYR A 49 -14.98 -10.49 -6.49
N VAL A 50 -14.14 -9.50 -6.14
CA VAL A 50 -12.73 -9.76 -5.75
C VAL A 50 -12.64 -10.65 -4.51
N LEU A 51 -13.45 -10.37 -3.49
CA LEU A 51 -13.43 -11.14 -2.24
C LEU A 51 -13.98 -12.56 -2.44
N GLN A 52 -14.93 -12.73 -3.36
CA GLN A 52 -15.47 -14.05 -3.71
C GLN A 52 -14.45 -14.87 -4.50
N ALA A 53 -13.77 -14.25 -5.48
CA ALA A 53 -12.69 -14.88 -6.22
C ALA A 53 -11.52 -15.29 -5.32
N GLU A 54 -11.14 -14.46 -4.33
CA GLU A 54 -10.10 -14.80 -3.34
C GLU A 54 -10.48 -16.04 -2.51
N ARG A 55 -11.75 -16.16 -2.10
CA ARG A 55 -12.24 -17.31 -1.32
C ARG A 55 -12.30 -18.60 -2.14
N LEU A 56 -12.66 -18.51 -3.42
CA LEU A 56 -12.86 -19.67 -4.29
C LEU A 56 -11.54 -20.19 -4.88
N TYR A 57 -10.67 -19.29 -5.33
CA TYR A 57 -9.47 -19.63 -6.10
C TYR A 57 -8.17 -19.37 -5.34
N GLY A 58 -8.22 -18.73 -4.17
CA GLY A 58 -7.03 -18.44 -3.35
C GLY A 58 -6.12 -17.34 -3.92
N VAL A 59 -6.57 -16.60 -4.94
CA VAL A 59 -5.80 -15.49 -5.51
C VAL A 59 -5.93 -14.25 -4.62
N SER A 60 -4.80 -13.65 -4.25
CA SER A 60 -4.78 -12.51 -3.33
C SER A 60 -5.52 -11.31 -3.92
N ARG A 61 -6.42 -10.70 -3.13
CA ARG A 61 -7.11 -9.46 -3.51
C ARG A 61 -6.18 -8.30 -3.85
N HIS A 62 -4.96 -8.35 -3.30
CA HIS A 62 -3.91 -7.36 -3.52
C HIS A 62 -3.31 -7.43 -4.93
N ASP A 63 -3.35 -8.59 -5.60
CA ASP A 63 -2.93 -8.74 -6.99
C ASP A 63 -4.07 -8.37 -7.96
N LEU A 64 -5.31 -8.75 -7.63
CA LEU A 64 -6.49 -8.47 -8.46
C LEU A 64 -6.81 -6.98 -8.55
N ARG A 65 -6.82 -6.29 -7.39
CA ARG A 65 -7.10 -4.84 -7.31
C ARG A 65 -6.16 -4.14 -6.33
N PRO A 66 -4.89 -3.91 -6.70
CA PRO A 66 -3.95 -3.14 -5.89
C PRO A 66 -4.36 -1.68 -5.67
N ASP A 67 -5.27 -1.15 -6.51
CA ASP A 67 -5.84 0.20 -6.39
C ASP A 67 -6.78 0.37 -5.19
N ILE A 68 -7.55 -0.65 -4.84
CA ILE A 68 -8.40 -0.64 -3.62
C ILE A 68 -7.71 -1.33 -2.46
N TYR A 69 -6.97 -2.40 -2.74
CA TYR A 69 -6.30 -3.20 -1.73
C TYR A 69 -4.78 -3.10 -1.93
N PRO A 70 -4.15 -1.95 -1.64
CA PRO A 70 -2.70 -1.86 -1.67
C PRO A 70 -2.14 -2.85 -0.64
N ARG A 71 -1.06 -3.56 -1.00
CA ARG A 71 -0.31 -4.31 0.02
C ARG A 71 0.21 -3.28 1.01
N GLN A 72 -0.21 -3.37 2.25
CA GLN A 72 0.46 -2.65 3.32
C GLN A 72 1.84 -3.29 3.48
N ILE A 73 2.77 -2.82 2.66
CA ILE A 73 4.18 -2.92 3.00
C ILE A 73 4.25 -2.09 4.27
N MET A 74 4.52 -2.74 5.40
CA MET A 74 4.87 -2.04 6.64
C MET A 74 6.17 -1.31 6.33
N ARG A 75 5.96 -0.13 5.79
CA ARG A 75 6.95 0.78 5.31
C ARG A 75 7.34 1.44 6.62
N ASP A 76 8.49 1.05 7.15
CA ASP A 76 9.05 1.64 8.35
C ASP A 76 9.34 3.12 8.03
N GLN A 77 8.30 3.95 8.04
CA GLN A 77 8.39 5.35 7.65
C GLN A 77 8.80 6.10 8.91
N GLY A 78 10.05 5.87 9.29
CA GLY A 78 10.72 6.60 10.34
C GLY A 78 10.83 5.89 11.69
N ALA A 79 11.06 4.57 11.77
CA ALA A 79 11.78 4.03 12.94
C ALA A 79 13.30 4.24 12.81
N ILE A 80 13.73 5.25 12.05
CA ILE A 80 15.05 5.84 12.23
C ILE A 80 15.12 6.80 13.41
N ASP A 81 14.00 7.26 14.02
CA ASP A 81 14.13 8.26 15.11
C ASP A 81 12.83 8.51 15.90
N ARG A 82 12.18 7.47 16.45
CA ARG A 82 10.99 7.66 17.33
C ARG A 82 11.10 6.98 18.70
N PHE A 83 12.31 6.54 19.04
CA PHE A 83 12.62 6.05 20.39
C PHE A 83 13.83 6.82 20.94
N TYR A 84 13.63 8.09 21.29
CA TYR A 84 14.61 8.85 22.08
C TYR A 84 14.33 8.60 23.55
N GLY A 85 15.01 7.61 24.09
CA GLY A 85 15.07 7.35 25.52
C GLY A 85 14.39 6.07 25.92
N VAL A 86 15.17 4.99 26.01
CA VAL A 86 15.61 4.51 27.33
C VAL A 86 17.06 4.01 27.20
N ASP A 87 17.97 4.78 27.78
CA ASP A 87 19.34 4.45 28.17
C ASP A 87 20.52 4.33 27.18
N ARG A 88 21.62 4.97 27.62
CA ARG A 88 22.90 5.21 26.97
C ARG A 88 23.71 3.92 26.82
N ARG A 89 23.81 3.32 25.63
CA ARG A 89 25.03 2.56 25.22
C ARG A 89 25.16 2.12 23.76
N ALA A 90 24.34 2.58 22.82
CA ALA A 90 24.48 2.25 21.40
C ALA A 90 24.97 3.46 20.57
N ALA A 91 25.97 4.19 21.08
CA ALA A 91 26.70 5.15 20.27
C ALA A 91 27.72 4.40 19.41
N SER A 92 27.24 3.62 18.44
CA SER A 92 28.11 2.99 17.46
C SER A 92 27.33 2.79 16.16
N PHE A 93 27.84 3.40 15.07
CA PHE A 93 27.42 3.23 13.67
C PHE A 93 26.17 4.06 13.28
N ILE A 94 26.22 5.04 12.36
CA ILE A 94 26.94 5.14 11.08
C ILE A 94 27.22 6.63 10.73
N PRO A 95 28.40 6.96 10.17
CA PRO A 95 28.64 8.24 9.49
C PRO A 95 28.39 8.11 7.98
N HIS A 96 27.60 9.01 7.36
CA HIS A 96 27.78 9.38 5.94
C HIS A 96 26.94 10.62 5.55
N ASP A 97 27.69 11.68 5.22
CA ASP A 97 27.46 12.75 4.22
C ASP A 97 26.19 13.62 4.31
N ALA A 98 26.29 14.88 4.72
CA ALA A 98 26.71 16.06 3.93
C ALA A 98 25.65 16.48 2.89
N ASP A 99 25.11 17.69 3.10
CA ASP A 99 24.29 18.47 2.15
C ASP A 99 22.81 18.03 1.95
N ASP A 100 21.93 18.39 2.89
CA ASP A 100 20.53 18.61 2.52
C ASP A 100 19.89 19.72 3.38
N ASN A 101 20.16 20.94 2.93
CA ASN A 101 19.52 22.18 3.33
C ASN A 101 18.02 22.15 2.99
N ARG A 102 17.19 21.54 3.85
CA ARG A 102 15.73 21.71 3.82
C ARG A 102 15.19 22.26 5.13
N ILE A 103 15.25 23.58 5.17
CA ILE A 103 14.29 24.48 5.82
C ILE A 103 12.86 23.93 5.64
N TYR A 104 12.27 23.41 6.72
CA TYR A 104 10.82 23.45 6.95
C TYR A 104 10.68 24.29 8.22
N GLY A 105 10.35 25.57 8.11
CA GLY A 105 9.00 25.99 7.76
C GLY A 105 8.31 26.41 9.05
N ALA A 106 8.40 27.70 9.33
CA ALA A 106 7.90 28.38 10.52
C ALA A 106 6.50 27.93 10.95
N SER A 107 6.32 27.70 12.26
CA SER A 107 5.02 27.72 12.94
C SER A 107 5.23 27.96 14.44
N ASP A 108 5.79 29.12 14.79
CA ASP A 108 5.81 29.63 16.18
C ASP A 108 4.42 30.19 16.54
N PHE A 109 3.47 29.29 16.76
CA PHE A 109 2.17 29.65 17.32
C PHE A 109 2.28 29.75 18.85
N ASN A 110 2.54 30.97 19.29
CA ASN A 110 2.04 31.53 20.54
C ASN A 110 2.64 31.00 21.87
N ARG A 111 3.64 31.73 22.37
CA ARG A 111 3.76 31.97 23.81
C ARG A 111 4.11 33.43 24.10
N GLY A 112 3.06 34.23 24.27
CA GLY A 112 3.15 35.53 24.91
C GLY A 112 3.48 35.43 26.41
N GLY A 113 4.13 36.48 26.92
CA GLY A 113 4.47 36.68 28.33
C GLY A 113 5.49 37.80 28.44
N GLY A 114 5.02 39.05 28.38
CA GLY A 114 5.87 40.22 28.22
C GLY A 114 6.52 40.79 29.48
N MET A 115 7.23 41.90 29.24
CA MET A 115 7.52 43.02 30.17
C MET A 115 8.58 42.70 31.26
N LYS A 116 9.70 43.43 31.44
CA LYS A 116 10.00 44.86 31.23
C LYS A 116 11.50 45.11 31.04
N ALA A 117 11.79 46.20 30.32
CA ALA A 117 13.06 46.90 30.27
C ALA A 117 13.41 47.57 31.61
N ALA A 118 14.70 47.69 31.93
CA ALA A 118 15.32 48.91 32.46
C ALA A 118 16.84 48.74 32.67
N THR A 119 17.59 49.50 31.89
CA THR A 119 18.87 50.18 32.18
C THR A 119 19.18 50.40 33.67
N GLN A 120 20.38 50.04 34.14
CA GLN A 120 21.53 50.95 34.33
C GLN A 120 22.78 50.16 34.70
#